data_AF-A0A961RPH5-F1
#
_entry.id   AF-A0A961RPH5-F1
#
_cell.length_a   1.000
_cell.length_b   1.000
_cell.length_c   1.000
_cell.angle_alpha   90.00
_cell.angle_beta   90.00
_cell.angle_gamma   90.00
#
_symmetry.space_group_name_H-M   'P 1'
#
loop_
_entity.id
_entity.type
_entity.pdbx_description
1 polymer ?
#
loop_
_entity_poly.entity_id
_entity_poly.type
_entity_poly.pdbx_seq_one_letter_code
_entity_poly.pdbx_strand_id
1 'polypeptide(L)' 'MSEKKNGLSYADAGVDIDAGNSLVEKIKPMVRSTRRPGADGEIGGFGGLFDLKAAGFTDPVLVAANDGVGTKLKIA' A
#
# COMPACT_ATOMS: atom_id res chain seq x y z
N MET A 1 21.68 38.28 -1.77
CA MET A 1 21.27 37.58 -2.99
C MET A 1 20.53 36.33 -2.55
N SER A 2 19.22 36.26 -2.82
CA SER A 2 18.41 35.08 -2.46
C SER A 2 18.59 34.04 -3.56
N GLU A 3 19.18 32.89 -3.22
CA GLU A 3 19.26 31.75 -4.13
C GLU A 3 17.84 31.30 -4.50
N LYS A 4 17.49 31.43 -5.77
CA LYS A 4 16.32 30.76 -6.33
C LYS A 4 16.59 29.26 -6.30
N LYS A 5 15.87 28.52 -5.46
CA LYS A 5 15.78 27.05 -5.56
C LYS A 5 15.23 26.71 -6.95
N ASN A 6 16.12 26.35 -7.87
CA ASN A 6 15.76 25.89 -9.20
C ASN A 6 15.39 24.41 -9.14
N GLY A 7 14.10 24.12 -9.03
CA GLY A 7 13.55 22.77 -9.23
C GLY A 7 12.38 22.49 -8.30
N LEU A 8 11.26 22.02 -8.87
CA LEU A 8 10.20 21.37 -8.09
C LEU A 8 10.77 20.09 -7.49
N SER A 9 10.72 19.96 -6.17
CA SER A 9 11.04 18.72 -5.47
C SER A 9 9.81 17.82 -5.36
N TYR A 10 10.03 16.53 -5.15
CA TYR A 10 8.93 15.58 -4.92
C TYR A 10 8.14 15.92 -3.63
N ALA A 11 8.82 16.52 -2.66
CA ALA A 11 8.21 17.05 -1.44
C ALA A 11 7.27 18.23 -1.72
N ASP A 12 7.54 19.06 -2.73
CA ASP A 12 6.65 20.16 -3.12
C ASP A 12 5.32 19.65 -3.70
N ALA A 13 5.27 18.40 -4.15
CA ALA A 13 4.02 17.71 -4.53
C ALA A 13 3.29 17.06 -3.34
N GLY A 14 3.77 17.29 -2.10
CA GLY A 14 3.20 16.74 -0.87
C GLY A 14 3.67 15.33 -0.53
N VAL A 15 4.74 14.84 -1.16
CA VAL A 15 5.25 13.48 -0.92
C VAL A 15 6.41 13.47 0.06
N ASP A 16 6.23 12.76 1.17
CA ASP A 16 7.29 12.44 2.13
C ASP A 16 7.65 10.95 2.02
N ILE A 17 8.82 10.68 1.41
CA ILE A 17 9.32 9.32 1.17
C ILE A 17 9.68 8.63 2.48
N ASP A 18 10.30 9.36 3.41
CA ASP A 18 10.77 8.79 4.68
C ASP A 18 9.59 8.45 5.58
N ALA A 19 8.57 9.32 5.62
CA ALA A 19 7.32 9.02 6.30
C ALA A 19 6.62 7.78 5.73
N GLY A 20 6.58 7.65 4.40
CA GLY A 20 6.04 6.47 3.71
C GLY A 20 6.79 5.19 4.10
N ASN A 21 8.11 5.20 4.02
CA ASN A 21 8.95 4.05 4.38
C ASN A 21 8.83 3.68 5.86
N SER A 22 8.82 4.68 6.76
CA SER A 22 8.61 4.45 8.20
C SER A 22 7.25 3.80 8.47
N LEU A 23 6.19 4.21 7.78
CA LEU A 23 4.88 3.59 7.94
C LEU A 23 4.90 2.12 7.48
N VAL A 24 5.51 1.86 6.32
CA VAL A 24 5.66 0.49 5.79
C VAL A 24 6.34 -0.41 6.82
N GLU A 25 7.47 -0.01 7.40
CA GLU A 25 8.15 -0.80 8.43
C GLU A 25 7.28 -1.09 9.66
N LYS A 26 6.51 -0.08 10.12
CA LYS A 26 5.63 -0.21 11.28
C LYS A 26 4.48 -1.20 11.06
N ILE A 27 3.91 -1.24 9.85
CA ILE A 27 2.74 -2.09 9.56
C ILE A 27 3.10 -3.46 9.01
N LYS A 28 4.36 -3.70 8.57
CA LYS A 28 4.84 -4.99 8.06
C LYS A 28 4.41 -6.20 8.90
N PRO A 29 4.52 -6.20 10.25
CA PRO A 29 4.09 -7.34 11.06
C PRO A 29 2.58 -7.61 10.97
N MET A 30 1.77 -6.55 10.89
CA MET A 30 0.32 -6.65 10.75
C MET A 30 -0.07 -7.20 9.37
N VAL A 31 0.58 -6.73 8.30
CA VAL A 31 0.33 -7.27 6.96
C VAL A 31 0.78 -8.73 6.85
N ARG A 32 1.94 -9.08 7.40
CA ARG A 32 2.44 -10.46 7.39
C ARG A 32 1.53 -11.43 8.13
N SER A 33 0.80 -10.95 9.15
CA SER A 33 -0.18 -11.76 9.88
C SER A 33 -1.36 -12.22 9.00
N THR A 34 -1.58 -11.60 7.83
CA THR A 34 -2.65 -11.97 6.88
C THR A 34 -2.18 -12.89 5.76
N ARG A 35 -0.93 -13.40 5.83
CA ARG A 35 -0.37 -14.32 4.81
C ARG A 35 -1.26 -15.56 4.61
N ARG A 36 -1.42 -15.97 3.35
CA ARG A 36 -2.28 -17.11 2.95
C ARG A 36 -1.76 -17.75 1.65
N PRO A 37 -2.20 -18.97 1.28
CA PRO A 37 -1.90 -19.52 -0.04
C PRO A 37 -2.26 -18.52 -1.14
N GLY A 38 -1.33 -18.29 -2.07
CA GLY A 38 -1.42 -17.28 -3.12
C GLY A 38 -0.77 -15.93 -2.79
N ALA A 39 -0.57 -15.55 -1.53
CA ALA A 39 0.06 -14.27 -1.17
C ALA A 39 0.95 -14.37 0.08
N ASP A 40 2.18 -13.91 -0.05
CA ASP A 40 3.22 -13.96 1.00
C ASP A 40 3.01 -12.96 2.15
N GLY A 41 2.21 -11.92 1.93
CA GLY A 41 1.95 -10.88 2.93
C GLY A 41 3.11 -9.90 3.12
N GLU A 42 3.94 -9.72 2.08
CA GLU A 42 5.06 -8.77 2.09
C GLU A 42 4.67 -7.45 1.39
N ILE A 43 5.21 -6.32 1.88
CA ILE A 43 4.97 -4.97 1.35
C ILE A 43 6.25 -4.14 1.28
N GLY A 44 6.25 -3.09 0.45
CA GLY A 44 7.40 -2.21 0.21
C GLY A 44 7.91 -2.20 -1.24
N GLY A 45 7.40 -3.11 -2.08
CA GLY A 45 7.56 -3.06 -3.53
C GLY A 45 6.49 -2.20 -4.22
N PHE A 46 6.53 -2.14 -5.55
CA PHE A 46 5.57 -1.38 -6.36
C PHE A 46 4.12 -1.90 -6.27
N GLY A 47 3.94 -3.22 -6.11
CA GLY A 47 2.63 -3.85 -6.02
C GLY A 47 2.70 -5.21 -5.34
N GLY A 48 1.55 -5.65 -4.81
CA GLY A 48 1.37 -7.00 -4.27
C GLY A 48 0.91 -7.99 -5.34
N LEU A 49 1.15 -9.28 -5.09
CA LEU A 49 0.76 -10.37 -5.98
C LEU A 49 -0.17 -11.35 -5.28
N PHE A 50 -1.08 -11.96 -6.05
CA PHE A 50 -1.89 -13.09 -5.59
C PHE A 50 -1.91 -14.19 -6.66
N ASP A 51 -1.29 -15.33 -6.36
CA ASP A 51 -1.29 -16.51 -7.22
C ASP A 51 -2.54 -17.37 -6.96
N LEU A 52 -3.49 -17.33 -7.92
CA LEU A 52 -4.74 -18.08 -7.87
C LEU A 52 -4.53 -19.59 -7.94
N LYS A 53 -3.50 -20.05 -8.66
CA LYS A 53 -3.18 -21.48 -8.78
C LYS A 53 -2.62 -21.99 -7.46
N ALA A 54 -1.70 -21.26 -6.85
CA ALA A 54 -1.17 -21.60 -5.53
C ALA A 54 -2.25 -21.51 -4.42
N ALA A 55 -3.29 -20.70 -4.62
CA ALA A 55 -4.46 -20.65 -3.76
C ALA A 55 -5.49 -21.76 -4.01
N GLY A 56 -5.29 -22.62 -5.03
CA GLY A 56 -6.12 -23.79 -5.31
C GLY A 56 -7.36 -23.52 -6.17
N PHE A 57 -7.45 -22.36 -6.82
CA PHE A 57 -8.58 -22.06 -7.70
C PHE A 57 -8.44 -22.74 -9.07
N THR A 58 -9.59 -23.16 -9.63
CA THR A 58 -9.72 -23.66 -11.00
C THR A 58 -10.80 -22.85 -11.70
N ASP A 59 -10.48 -22.29 -12.87
CA ASP A 59 -11.35 -21.40 -13.66
C ASP A 59 -12.04 -20.28 -12.85
N PRO A 60 -11.29 -19.44 -12.10
CA PRO A 60 -11.89 -18.44 -11.25
C PRO A 60 -12.40 -17.22 -12.03
N VAL A 61 -13.52 -16.66 -11.58
CA VAL A 61 -13.96 -15.31 -11.93
C VAL A 61 -13.59 -14.36 -10.80
N LEU A 62 -12.91 -13.26 -11.14
CA LEU A 62 -12.50 -12.25 -10.18
C LEU A 62 -13.56 -11.15 -10.06
N VAL A 63 -13.96 -10.85 -8.83
CA VAL A 63 -14.83 -9.72 -8.49
C VAL A 63 -14.07 -8.81 -7.55
N ALA A 64 -14.01 -7.53 -7.88
CA ALA A 64 -13.38 -6.50 -7.08
C ALA A 64 -14.38 -5.41 -6.71
N ALA A 65 -14.21 -4.82 -5.54
CA ALA A 65 -15.00 -3.70 -5.06
C ALA A 65 -14.11 -2.74 -4.26
N ASN A 66 -14.44 -1.46 -4.33
CA ASN A 66 -13.85 -0.39 -3.54
C ASN A 66 -14.95 0.25 -2.69
N ASP A 67 -14.71 0.39 -1.39
CA ASP A 67 -15.67 0.99 -0.47
C ASP A 67 -14.97 1.95 0.50
N GLY A 68 -15.71 2.97 0.95
CA GLY A 68 -15.25 4.00 1.86
C GLY A 68 -15.87 3.87 3.24
N VAL A 69 -15.11 4.22 4.27
CA VAL A 69 -15.60 4.19 5.67
C VAL A 69 -16.71 5.24 5.92
N GLY A 70 -16.74 6.31 5.12
CA GLY A 70 -17.75 7.36 5.20
C GLY A 70 -17.59 8.26 6.44
N THR A 71 -18.70 8.85 6.88
CA THR A 71 -18.71 9.81 8.01
C THR A 71 -18.32 9.19 9.35
N LYS A 72 -18.22 7.86 9.46
CA LYS A 72 -17.72 7.16 10.64
C LYS A 72 -16.28 7.56 10.99
N LEU A 73 -15.48 8.00 10.02
CA LEU A 73 -14.13 8.54 10.30
C LEU A 73 -14.14 9.81 11.16
N LYS A 74 -15.26 10.55 11.24
CA LYS A 74 -15.33 11.76 12.07
C LYS A 74 -15.38 11.46 13.56
N ILE A 75 -15.67 10.22 13.94
CA ILE A 75 -15.84 9.81 15.35
C ILE A 75 -14.80 8.78 15.81
N ALA A 76 -14.00 8.23 14.90
CA ALA A 76 -13.04 7.17 15.17
C ALA A 76 -11.71 7.71 15.72
#